data_AF-A0A924WS33-F1
#
_entry.id   AF-A0A924WS33-F1
#
_cell.length_a   1.000
_cell.length_b   1.000
_cell.length_c   1.000
_cell.angle_alpha   90.00
_cell.angle_beta   90.00
_cell.angle_gamma   90.00
#
_symmetry.space_group_name_H-M   'P 1'
#
loop_
_entity.id
_entity.type
_entity.pdbx_description
1 polymer ?
#
loop_
_entity_poly.entity_id
_entity_poly.type
_entity_poly.pdbx_seq_one_letter_code
_entity_poly.pdbx_strand_id
1 'polypeptide(L)'
;MHFSPSNDCIPFHSGNSPSHYYGVGGYRRRFDDARLFKGTFALECLAFSHVPEDQSLRTFYNGEVIPPLHPLWKEGVVRDVGSGWDFSDITDFYVEQLFDINVAQLRATDQQRYLNYCRDATAETVERTLSIFRSNSAQGRAALVWGLHYFKPDSGWGYIDTLRQPKSAIYALARIAQPATILFVNEGLEGLAIYCAHDGAAALNATLSFSLVTAKAQLFEHKVQAVSLPPQSISRFSVDFFLNRFVDSSYAYRFDLTLLPVA
;
A
#
# COMPACT_ATOMS: atom_id res chain seq x y z
N MET A 1 19.24 13.95 -6.59
CA MET A 1 17.90 14.43 -6.96
C MET A 1 18.05 15.73 -7.72
N HIS A 2 17.75 15.76 -9.02
CA HIS A 2 17.59 17.00 -9.80
C HIS A 2 16.10 17.28 -9.91
N PHE A 3 15.68 18.53 -9.70
CA PHE A 3 14.27 18.93 -9.63
C PHE A 3 13.78 19.59 -10.93
N SER A 4 12.52 19.36 -11.27
CA SER A 4 11.73 20.23 -12.15
C SER A 4 11.17 21.39 -11.30
N PRO A 5 11.45 22.67 -11.62
CA PRO A 5 11.08 23.80 -10.76
C PRO A 5 9.60 24.17 -10.93
N SER A 6 8.90 24.43 -9.82
CA SER A 6 7.68 25.26 -9.83
C SER A 6 7.50 26.06 -8.53
N ASN A 7 7.65 27.38 -8.66
CA ASN A 7 7.33 28.49 -7.74
C ASN A 7 8.02 28.55 -6.37
N ASP A 8 8.08 29.80 -5.87
CA ASP A 8 8.72 30.42 -4.67
C ASP A 8 8.61 29.70 -3.30
N CYS A 9 8.70 28.38 -3.28
CA CYS A 9 8.59 27.56 -2.08
C CYS A 9 9.68 26.50 -2.04
N ILE A 10 9.98 26.01 -0.83
CA ILE A 10 10.94 24.92 -0.64
C ILE A 10 10.41 23.67 -1.38
N PRO A 11 11.18 23.06 -2.30
CA PRO A 11 10.72 21.95 -3.17
C PRO A 11 10.24 20.69 -2.43
N PHE A 12 10.55 20.56 -1.13
CA PHE A 12 10.17 19.42 -0.29
C PHE A 12 8.80 19.57 0.39
N HIS A 13 8.15 20.73 0.28
CA HIS A 13 6.81 20.92 0.82
C HIS A 13 5.77 20.23 -0.08
N SER A 14 5.25 19.11 0.38
CA SER A 14 4.26 18.27 -0.31
C SER A 14 2.87 18.91 -0.47
N GLY A 15 2.68 20.15 0.00
CA GLY A 15 1.43 20.91 -0.16
C GLY A 15 1.32 21.65 -1.49
N ASN A 16 2.43 21.88 -2.18
CA ASN A 16 2.42 22.50 -3.50
C ASN A 16 2.30 21.41 -4.57
N SER A 17 1.59 21.67 -5.65
CA SER A 17 1.35 20.66 -6.70
C SER A 17 1.92 21.13 -8.04
N PRO A 18 2.62 20.26 -8.78
CA PRO A 18 2.99 18.88 -8.41
C PRO A 18 4.05 18.83 -7.28
N SER A 19 4.09 17.75 -6.49
CA SER A 19 5.14 17.50 -5.48
C SER A 19 5.47 16.03 -5.31
N HIS A 20 6.48 15.74 -4.49
CA HIS A 20 6.87 14.38 -4.14
C HIS A 20 6.34 14.05 -2.75
N TYR A 21 5.76 12.86 -2.58
CA TYR A 21 5.26 12.37 -1.30
C TYR A 21 5.99 11.10 -0.89
N TYR A 22 6.91 11.22 0.06
CA TYR A 22 7.70 10.10 0.56
C TYR A 22 7.42 9.76 2.03
N GLY A 23 6.35 10.31 2.62
CA GLY A 23 5.98 10.05 4.01
C GLY A 23 5.83 8.55 4.25
N VAL A 24 4.84 7.92 3.61
CA VAL A 24 4.77 6.47 3.51
C VAL A 24 5.80 5.97 2.48
N GLY A 25 6.67 5.05 2.90
CA GLY A 25 7.88 4.65 2.16
C GLY A 25 9.12 5.36 2.69
N GLY A 26 9.75 6.20 1.86
CA GLY A 26 11.03 6.88 2.09
C GLY A 26 11.33 7.33 3.53
N TYR A 27 10.34 7.88 4.22
CA TYR A 27 10.46 8.46 5.56
C TYR A 27 9.74 7.68 6.68
N ARG A 28 9.36 6.42 6.43
CA ARG A 28 8.82 5.48 7.44
C ARG A 28 7.67 6.06 8.27
N ARG A 29 6.77 6.80 7.62
CA ARG A 29 5.56 7.33 8.27
C ARG A 29 4.45 6.29 8.24
N ARG A 30 3.56 6.35 9.24
CA ARG A 30 2.36 5.50 9.30
C ARG A 30 1.41 5.88 8.16
N PHE A 31 0.48 4.98 7.81
CA PHE A 31 -0.48 5.19 6.73
C PHE A 31 -1.30 6.49 6.86
N ASP A 32 -1.62 6.91 8.10
CA ASP A 32 -2.37 8.14 8.35
C ASP A 32 -1.66 9.39 7.86
N ASP A 33 -0.33 9.36 7.73
CA ASP A 33 0.43 10.47 7.17
C ASP A 33 0.07 10.76 5.71
N ALA A 34 -0.36 9.74 4.95
CA ALA A 34 -0.83 9.93 3.57
C ALA A 34 -2.08 10.83 3.51
N ARG A 35 -2.84 10.94 4.59
CA ARG A 35 -3.99 11.85 4.70
C ARG A 35 -3.55 13.31 4.83
N LEU A 36 -2.34 13.54 5.36
CA LEU A 36 -1.74 14.87 5.51
C LEU A 36 -1.18 15.41 4.19
N PHE A 37 -1.12 14.58 3.13
CA PHE A 37 -0.77 15.06 1.80
C PHE A 37 -1.83 16.05 1.31
N LYS A 38 -1.44 17.31 1.18
CA LYS A 38 -2.30 18.43 0.75
C LYS A 38 -2.21 18.71 -0.75
N GLY A 39 -1.23 18.13 -1.44
CA GLY A 39 -1.11 18.25 -2.88
C GLY A 39 -2.21 17.52 -3.64
N THR A 40 -2.42 17.90 -4.88
CA THR A 40 -3.30 17.24 -5.85
C THR A 40 -2.54 16.20 -6.67
N PHE A 41 -1.23 16.33 -6.85
CA PHE A 41 -0.48 15.34 -7.65
C PHE A 41 0.87 14.99 -7.03
N ALA A 42 1.02 13.73 -6.60
CA ALA A 42 2.27 13.15 -6.16
C ALA A 42 3.03 12.57 -7.36
N LEU A 43 4.02 13.28 -7.88
CA LEU A 43 4.85 12.83 -9.02
C LEU A 43 5.73 11.63 -8.67
N GLU A 44 6.08 11.50 -7.40
CA GLU A 44 6.87 10.39 -6.90
C GLU A 44 6.35 10.06 -5.50
N CYS A 45 6.10 8.77 -5.24
CA CYS A 45 5.73 8.28 -3.93
C CYS A 45 6.11 6.81 -3.75
N LEU A 46 5.97 6.29 -2.52
CA LEU A 46 6.13 4.86 -2.23
C LEU A 46 7.49 4.32 -2.67
N ALA A 47 8.57 4.96 -2.23
CA ALA A 47 9.92 4.46 -2.46
C ALA A 47 10.25 3.33 -1.47
N PHE A 48 10.52 2.14 -2.01
CA PHE A 48 10.73 0.88 -1.27
C PHE A 48 11.83 0.03 -1.86
N SER A 49 12.40 -0.87 -1.06
CA SER A 49 13.14 -2.03 -1.57
C SER A 49 12.13 -3.14 -1.85
N HIS A 50 11.78 -3.35 -3.12
CA HIS A 50 10.89 -4.44 -3.51
C HIS A 50 11.70 -5.71 -3.69
N VAL A 51 11.46 -6.70 -2.82
CA VAL A 51 12.12 -8.00 -2.88
C VAL A 51 11.65 -8.76 -4.14
N PRO A 52 12.56 -9.14 -5.06
CA PRO A 52 12.23 -9.94 -6.24
C PRO A 52 11.74 -11.35 -5.87
N GLU A 53 11.16 -12.08 -6.82
CA GLU A 53 10.82 -13.49 -6.65
C GLU A 53 12.06 -14.36 -6.45
N ASP A 54 11.90 -15.51 -5.78
CA ASP A 54 13.02 -16.41 -5.44
C ASP A 54 13.80 -16.85 -6.69
N GLN A 55 13.10 -17.07 -7.81
CA GLN A 55 13.73 -17.45 -9.07
C GLN A 55 14.66 -16.33 -9.59
N SER A 56 14.23 -15.07 -9.52
CA SER A 56 15.04 -13.93 -9.92
C SER A 56 16.24 -13.75 -8.99
N LEU A 57 16.04 -13.89 -7.67
CA LEU A 57 17.13 -13.83 -6.69
C LEU A 57 18.19 -14.89 -6.98
N ARG A 58 17.80 -16.14 -7.25
CA ARG A 58 18.74 -17.20 -7.65
C ARG A 58 19.50 -16.82 -8.91
N THR A 59 18.85 -16.27 -9.93
CA THR A 59 19.52 -15.83 -11.15
C THR A 59 20.49 -14.67 -10.89
N PHE A 60 20.14 -13.70 -10.05
CA PHE A 60 21.00 -12.56 -9.69
C PHE A 60 22.29 -12.98 -8.99
N TYR A 61 22.22 -14.06 -8.23
CA TYR A 61 23.35 -14.58 -7.47
C TYR A 61 23.88 -15.91 -8.03
N ASN A 62 23.78 -16.14 -9.34
CA ASN A 62 24.37 -17.30 -10.04
C ASN A 62 23.99 -18.67 -9.44
N GLY A 63 22.77 -18.81 -8.96
CA GLY A 63 22.22 -20.01 -8.32
C GLY A 63 22.42 -20.07 -6.81
N GLU A 64 23.20 -19.16 -6.23
CA GLU A 64 23.44 -19.08 -4.80
C GLU A 64 22.25 -18.46 -4.05
N VAL A 65 22.01 -18.95 -2.83
CA VAL A 65 21.06 -18.35 -1.91
C VAL A 65 21.85 -17.39 -1.01
N ILE A 66 21.75 -16.10 -1.29
CA ILE A 66 22.42 -15.07 -0.51
C ILE A 66 21.50 -14.63 0.63
N PRO A 67 21.91 -14.81 1.91
CA PRO A 67 21.13 -14.34 3.04
C PRO A 67 20.92 -12.82 3.00
N PRO A 68 19.75 -12.29 3.43
CA PRO A 68 19.51 -10.85 3.44
C PRO A 68 20.44 -10.02 4.33
N LEU A 69 21.13 -10.68 5.27
CA LEU A 69 22.15 -10.07 6.13
C LEU A 69 23.54 -10.01 5.48
N HIS A 70 23.75 -10.72 4.37
CA HIS A 70 25.04 -10.78 3.71
C HIS A 70 25.40 -9.43 3.06
N PRO A 71 26.66 -8.95 3.12
CA PRO A 71 27.05 -7.66 2.52
C PRO A 71 26.65 -7.49 1.05
N LEU A 72 26.78 -8.56 0.24
CA LEU A 72 26.35 -8.56 -1.17
C LEU A 72 24.85 -8.27 -1.35
N TRP A 73 24.00 -8.60 -0.38
CA TRP A 73 22.59 -8.20 -0.42
C TRP A 73 22.46 -6.68 -0.31
N LYS A 74 23.17 -6.08 0.66
CA LYS A 74 23.13 -4.64 0.94
C LYS A 74 23.76 -3.79 -0.17
N GLU A 75 24.68 -4.32 -0.97
CA GLU A 75 25.24 -3.62 -2.14
C GLU A 75 24.17 -3.22 -3.18
N GLY A 76 23.10 -4.00 -3.28
CA GLY A 76 21.98 -3.73 -4.17
C GLY A 76 20.87 -2.87 -3.58
N VAL A 77 20.90 -2.61 -2.26
CA VAL A 77 19.88 -1.78 -1.60
C VAL A 77 20.35 -0.33 -1.59
N VAL A 78 19.59 0.54 -2.26
CA VAL A 78 19.92 1.98 -2.31
C VAL A 78 19.78 2.62 -0.93
N ARG A 79 20.50 3.72 -0.73
CA ARG A 79 20.40 4.58 0.45
C ARG A 79 20.46 6.05 0.03
N ASP A 80 19.64 6.88 0.66
CA ASP A 80 19.76 8.33 0.50
C ASP A 80 20.99 8.86 1.24
N VAL A 81 21.70 9.80 0.64
CA VAL A 81 22.92 10.34 1.24
C VAL A 81 22.59 10.99 2.59
N GLY A 82 23.26 10.55 3.64
CA GLY A 82 23.07 11.06 5.00
C GLY A 82 21.90 10.43 5.77
N SER A 83 21.13 9.51 5.19
CA SER A 83 20.13 8.76 5.95
C SER A 83 20.78 7.68 6.83
N GLY A 84 20.22 7.47 8.01
CA GLY A 84 20.61 6.39 8.92
C GLY A 84 19.99 5.02 8.57
N TRP A 85 19.27 4.94 7.45
CA TRP A 85 18.54 3.75 6.98
C TRP A 85 18.62 3.64 5.45
N ASP A 86 18.58 2.42 4.92
CA ASP A 86 18.41 2.13 3.50
C ASP A 86 16.98 1.69 3.15
N PHE A 87 16.70 1.44 1.87
CA PHE A 87 15.35 1.07 1.44
C PHE A 87 14.87 -0.30 1.94
N SER A 88 15.78 -1.20 2.35
CA SER A 88 15.38 -2.47 2.98
C SER A 88 14.96 -2.27 4.43
N ASP A 89 15.59 -1.34 5.14
CA ASP A 89 15.17 -0.95 6.50
C ASP A 89 13.79 -0.25 6.49
N ILE A 90 13.41 0.36 5.37
CA ILE A 90 12.05 0.87 5.14
C ILE A 90 11.07 -0.29 5.00
N THR A 91 11.39 -1.30 4.19
CA THR A 91 10.55 -2.50 4.05
C THR A 91 10.37 -3.20 5.40
N ASP A 92 11.45 -3.35 6.18
CA ASP A 92 11.42 -3.86 7.55
C ASP A 92 10.42 -3.12 8.43
N PHE A 93 10.48 -1.79 8.43
CA PHE A 93 9.57 -0.96 9.22
C PHE A 93 8.11 -1.31 8.94
N TYR A 94 7.72 -1.54 7.68
CA TYR A 94 6.34 -1.91 7.35
C TYR A 94 6.03 -3.39 7.63
N VAL A 95 7.02 -4.29 7.59
CA VAL A 95 6.83 -5.67 8.07
C VAL A 95 6.46 -5.67 9.55
N GLU A 96 7.21 -4.95 10.38
CA GLU A 96 6.92 -4.83 11.81
C GLU A 96 5.55 -4.15 12.04
N GLN A 97 5.29 -3.05 11.32
CA GLN A 97 4.06 -2.26 11.48
C GLN A 97 2.79 -3.03 11.04
N LEU A 98 2.87 -3.90 10.04
CA LEU A 98 1.72 -4.63 9.50
C LEU A 98 1.47 -5.96 10.18
N PHE A 99 2.52 -6.66 10.60
CA PHE A 99 2.43 -8.05 11.02
C PHE A 99 2.78 -8.30 12.49
N ASP A 100 3.22 -7.27 13.23
CA ASP A 100 3.64 -7.39 14.64
C ASP A 100 4.73 -8.46 14.83
N ILE A 101 5.73 -8.43 13.93
CA ILE A 101 6.84 -9.39 13.88
C ILE A 101 8.14 -8.68 14.24
N ASN A 102 8.99 -9.32 15.03
CA ASN A 102 10.38 -8.89 15.19
C ASN A 102 11.17 -9.26 13.92
N VAL A 103 11.40 -8.27 13.04
CA VAL A 103 11.99 -8.53 11.71
C VAL A 103 13.45 -8.97 11.81
N ALA A 104 14.21 -8.45 12.77
CA ALA A 104 15.61 -8.80 12.98
C ALA A 104 15.76 -10.27 13.38
N GLN A 105 14.93 -10.75 14.31
CA GLN A 105 14.89 -12.15 14.69
C GLN A 105 14.46 -13.01 13.50
N LEU A 106 13.37 -12.66 12.82
CA LEU A 106 12.86 -13.44 11.70
C LEU A 106 13.91 -13.59 10.58
N ARG A 107 14.57 -12.50 10.20
CA ARG A 107 15.63 -12.50 9.20
C ARG A 107 16.79 -13.42 9.57
N ALA A 108 17.11 -13.56 10.86
CA ALA A 108 18.16 -14.42 11.35
C ALA A 108 17.76 -15.90 11.40
N THR A 109 16.49 -16.21 11.69
CA THR A 109 16.04 -17.58 11.95
C THR A 109 15.30 -18.24 10.80
N ASP A 110 14.60 -17.48 9.96
CA ASP A 110 13.79 -17.98 8.83
C ASP A 110 13.79 -16.97 7.67
N GLN A 111 14.82 -17.06 6.84
CA GLN A 111 15.08 -16.12 5.76
C GLN A 111 13.98 -16.15 4.70
N GLN A 112 13.46 -17.34 4.36
CA GLN A 112 12.42 -17.45 3.33
C GLN A 112 11.12 -16.78 3.80
N ARG A 113 10.74 -17.01 5.06
CA ARG A 113 9.57 -16.37 5.63
C ARG A 113 9.75 -14.85 5.74
N TYR A 114 10.95 -14.38 6.08
CA TYR A 114 11.30 -12.95 6.03
C TYR A 114 11.09 -12.37 4.63
N LEU A 115 11.59 -13.00 3.56
CA LEU A 115 11.41 -12.51 2.18
C LEU A 115 9.93 -12.44 1.78
N ASN A 116 9.14 -13.44 2.18
CA ASN A 116 7.69 -13.45 1.92
C ASN A 116 7.00 -12.27 2.64
N TYR A 117 7.28 -12.01 3.91
CA TYR A 117 6.72 -10.85 4.60
C TYR A 117 7.15 -9.52 3.97
N CYS A 118 8.38 -9.40 3.48
CA CYS A 118 8.82 -8.21 2.76
C CYS A 118 8.02 -7.98 1.47
N ARG A 119 7.75 -9.06 0.72
CA ARG A 119 6.91 -9.02 -0.49
C ARG A 119 5.49 -8.58 -0.13
N ASP A 120 4.90 -9.17 0.91
CA ASP A 120 3.56 -8.85 1.38
C ASP A 120 3.46 -7.41 1.90
N ALA A 121 4.42 -6.98 2.73
CA ALA A 121 4.44 -5.65 3.34
C ALA A 121 4.48 -4.54 2.29
N THR A 122 5.31 -4.70 1.25
CA THR A 122 5.41 -3.68 0.19
C THR A 122 4.15 -3.65 -0.67
N ALA A 123 3.57 -4.81 -1.01
CA ALA A 123 2.30 -4.87 -1.74
C ALA A 123 1.16 -4.23 -0.95
N GLU A 124 1.01 -4.60 0.32
CA GLU A 124 -0.02 -4.07 1.21
C GLU A 124 0.13 -2.56 1.44
N THR A 125 1.37 -2.08 1.60
CA THR A 125 1.65 -0.66 1.81
C THR A 125 1.31 0.18 0.59
N VAL A 126 1.65 -0.32 -0.61
CA VAL A 126 1.27 0.32 -1.88
C VAL A 126 -0.25 0.38 -1.99
N GLU A 127 -0.94 -0.74 -1.78
CA GLU A 127 -2.40 -0.83 -1.91
C GLU A 127 -3.13 0.10 -0.93
N ARG A 128 -2.75 0.10 0.36
CA ARG A 128 -3.36 0.97 1.38
C ARG A 128 -3.12 2.45 1.12
N THR A 129 -1.90 2.82 0.74
CA THR A 129 -1.57 4.24 0.52
C THR A 129 -2.27 4.78 -0.72
N LEU A 130 -2.25 4.02 -1.81
CA LEU A 130 -2.95 4.42 -3.02
C LEU A 130 -4.48 4.37 -2.85
N SER A 131 -5.01 3.52 -1.96
CA SER A 131 -6.42 3.59 -1.54
C SER A 131 -6.77 4.91 -0.87
N ILE A 132 -5.90 5.46 -0.01
CA ILE A 132 -6.09 6.79 0.61
C ILE A 132 -6.05 7.90 -0.43
N PHE A 133 -5.12 7.83 -1.40
CA PHE A 133 -5.05 8.84 -2.46
C PHE A 133 -6.25 8.76 -3.40
N ARG A 134 -6.60 7.56 -3.86
CA ARG A 134 -7.70 7.32 -4.78
C ARG A 134 -9.06 7.61 -4.14
N SER A 135 -9.27 7.30 -2.85
CA SER A 135 -10.48 7.69 -2.08
C SER A 135 -10.73 9.19 -2.05
N ASN A 136 -9.67 10.01 -2.20
CA ASN A 136 -9.73 11.46 -2.24
C ASN A 136 -9.56 12.02 -3.67
N SER A 137 -9.72 11.20 -4.73
CA SER A 137 -9.52 11.63 -6.12
C SER A 137 -10.46 12.75 -6.57
N ALA A 138 -11.67 12.85 -5.98
CA ALA A 138 -12.59 13.96 -6.21
C ALA A 138 -12.00 15.33 -5.84
N GLN A 139 -10.95 15.37 -5.01
CA GLN A 139 -10.17 16.59 -4.69
C GLN A 139 -9.03 16.83 -5.71
N GLY A 140 -9.03 16.13 -6.84
CA GLY A 140 -7.99 16.17 -7.87
C GLY A 140 -6.75 15.34 -7.55
N ARG A 141 -6.83 14.39 -6.59
CA ARG A 141 -5.68 13.58 -6.16
C ARG A 141 -5.28 12.52 -7.19
N ALA A 142 -4.01 12.53 -7.58
CA ALA A 142 -3.36 11.49 -8.35
C ALA A 142 -1.94 11.20 -7.82
N ALA A 143 -1.39 10.03 -8.15
CA ALA A 143 -0.07 9.63 -7.71
C ALA A 143 0.65 8.75 -8.74
N LEU A 144 1.96 8.94 -8.85
CA LEU A 144 2.87 8.08 -9.59
C LEU A 144 3.84 7.42 -8.60
N VAL A 145 4.01 6.12 -8.73
CA VAL A 145 4.96 5.36 -7.91
C VAL A 145 6.39 5.61 -8.35
N TRP A 146 7.32 5.59 -7.40
CA TRP A 146 8.74 5.77 -7.68
C TRP A 146 9.35 4.53 -8.34
N GLY A 147 9.64 4.64 -9.65
CA GLY A 147 10.44 3.70 -10.40
C GLY A 147 9.73 2.39 -10.76
N LEU A 148 9.12 2.32 -11.95
CA LEU A 148 8.54 1.06 -12.46
C LEU A 148 9.62 -0.02 -12.67
N HIS A 149 10.78 0.38 -13.19
CA HIS A 149 11.91 -0.50 -13.47
C HIS A 149 13.12 -0.12 -12.62
N TYR A 150 13.96 -1.10 -12.32
CA TYR A 150 15.27 -0.90 -11.74
C TYR A 150 16.31 -1.71 -12.52
N PHE A 151 17.48 -1.12 -12.75
CA PHE A 151 18.46 -1.64 -13.70
C PHE A 151 19.59 -2.46 -13.07
N LYS A 152 19.60 -2.61 -11.74
CA LYS A 152 20.54 -3.51 -11.06
C LYS A 152 19.83 -4.80 -10.63
N PRO A 153 20.50 -5.96 -10.74
CA PRO A 153 19.95 -7.27 -10.37
C PRO A 153 19.92 -7.45 -8.84
N ASP A 154 18.98 -6.80 -8.17
CA ASP A 154 18.88 -6.77 -6.71
C ASP A 154 17.45 -6.44 -6.19
N SER A 155 17.35 -6.14 -4.89
CA SER A 155 16.15 -5.66 -4.21
C SER A 155 15.94 -4.14 -4.29
N GLY A 156 16.25 -3.51 -5.42
CA GLY A 156 16.02 -2.08 -5.64
C GLY A 156 14.55 -1.67 -5.82
N TRP A 157 14.34 -0.41 -6.23
CA TRP A 157 13.03 0.27 -6.27
C TRP A 157 12.03 -0.27 -7.27
N GLY A 158 12.47 -1.05 -8.26
CA GLY A 158 11.66 -1.45 -9.39
C GLY A 158 10.51 -2.37 -8.97
N TYR A 159 9.30 -2.05 -9.42
CA TYR A 159 8.13 -2.93 -9.35
C TYR A 159 8.28 -4.13 -10.30
N ILE A 160 9.10 -3.98 -11.33
CA ILE A 160 9.53 -5.01 -12.26
C ILE A 160 11.05 -5.14 -12.14
N ASP A 161 11.55 -6.36 -12.03
CA ASP A 161 12.98 -6.63 -11.90
C ASP A 161 13.75 -6.58 -13.25
N THR A 162 15.07 -6.74 -13.20
CA THR A 162 15.92 -6.70 -14.40
C THR A 162 15.70 -7.87 -15.37
N LEU A 163 15.10 -8.97 -14.93
CA LEU A 163 14.66 -10.09 -15.77
C LEU A 163 13.24 -9.89 -16.31
N ARG A 164 12.67 -8.70 -16.10
CA ARG A 164 11.30 -8.34 -16.46
C ARG A 164 10.24 -9.16 -15.73
N GLN A 165 10.58 -9.74 -14.59
CA GLN A 165 9.61 -10.41 -13.75
C GLN A 165 8.89 -9.41 -12.85
N PRO A 166 7.56 -9.53 -12.71
CA PRO A 166 6.79 -8.72 -11.77
C PRO A 166 7.22 -9.04 -10.32
N LYS A 167 7.39 -7.99 -9.49
CA LYS A 167 7.52 -8.14 -8.04
C LYS A 167 6.16 -7.93 -7.36
N SER A 168 6.00 -8.37 -6.12
CA SER A 168 4.72 -8.31 -5.38
C SER A 168 3.95 -6.98 -5.49
N ALA A 169 4.66 -5.85 -5.40
CA ALA A 169 4.08 -4.51 -5.44
C ALA A 169 3.39 -4.15 -6.77
N ILE A 170 3.78 -4.75 -7.90
CA ILE A 170 3.09 -4.49 -9.18
C ILE A 170 1.67 -5.05 -9.19
N TYR A 171 1.43 -6.14 -8.46
CA TYR A 171 0.11 -6.73 -8.35
C TYR A 171 -0.81 -5.84 -7.50
N ALA A 172 -0.29 -5.23 -6.43
CA ALA A 172 -1.00 -4.21 -5.67
C ALA A 172 -1.35 -3.00 -6.53
N LEU A 173 -0.38 -2.50 -7.33
CA LEU A 173 -0.61 -1.40 -8.26
C LEU A 173 -1.66 -1.77 -9.33
N ALA A 174 -1.62 -3.00 -9.86
CA ALA A 174 -2.59 -3.47 -10.84
C ALA A 174 -4.02 -3.57 -10.25
N ARG A 175 -4.16 -4.01 -9.00
CA ARG A 175 -5.47 -4.08 -8.31
C ARG A 175 -6.06 -2.69 -8.06
N ILE A 176 -5.24 -1.75 -7.57
CA ILE A 176 -5.71 -0.39 -7.24
C ILE A 176 -5.98 0.45 -8.50
N ALA A 177 -5.29 0.18 -9.60
CA ALA A 177 -5.44 0.89 -10.86
C ALA A 177 -6.58 0.35 -11.74
N GLN A 178 -7.38 -0.62 -11.28
CA GLN A 178 -8.54 -1.09 -12.03
C GLN A 178 -9.54 0.07 -12.26
N PRO A 179 -10.16 0.16 -13.46
CA PRO A 179 -11.11 1.22 -13.77
C PRO A 179 -12.31 1.25 -12.81
N ALA A 180 -12.78 0.08 -12.37
CA ALA A 180 -13.76 -0.06 -11.31
C ALA A 180 -13.13 -0.88 -10.18
N THR A 181 -13.04 -0.32 -8.97
CA THR A 181 -12.36 -0.97 -7.85
C THR A 181 -12.99 -0.62 -6.50
N ILE A 182 -12.87 -1.53 -5.54
CA ILE A 182 -13.27 -1.35 -4.15
C ILE A 182 -12.02 -1.04 -3.33
N LEU A 183 -12.06 0.06 -2.60
CA LEU A 183 -10.98 0.51 -1.73
C LEU A 183 -11.43 0.41 -0.28
N PHE A 184 -10.57 -0.15 0.55
CA PHE A 184 -10.76 -0.18 2.00
C PHE A 184 -9.88 0.87 2.64
N VAL A 185 -10.49 1.78 3.38
CA VAL A 185 -9.79 2.87 4.06
C VAL A 185 -10.25 2.89 5.52
N ASN A 186 -9.30 2.72 6.44
CA ASN A 186 -9.58 2.82 7.88
C ASN A 186 -9.73 4.30 8.26
N GLU A 187 -10.94 4.75 8.56
CA GLU A 187 -11.27 6.13 8.93
C GLU A 187 -11.20 6.37 10.45
N GLY A 188 -10.46 5.53 11.18
CA GLY A 188 -10.27 5.64 12.63
C GLY A 188 -11.56 5.26 13.37
N LEU A 189 -12.08 6.19 14.18
CA LEU A 189 -13.29 5.99 14.99
C LEU A 189 -14.58 5.92 14.17
N GLU A 190 -14.52 6.33 12.90
CA GLU A 190 -15.60 6.16 11.91
C GLU A 190 -15.60 4.76 11.28
N GLY A 191 -14.71 3.87 11.74
CA GLY A 191 -14.61 2.49 11.28
C GLY A 191 -13.94 2.32 9.92
N LEU A 192 -14.18 1.17 9.29
CA LEU A 192 -13.72 0.88 7.94
C LEU A 192 -14.68 1.51 6.92
N ALA A 193 -14.19 2.35 6.03
CA ALA A 193 -14.94 2.87 4.89
C ALA A 193 -14.65 2.07 3.62
N ILE A 194 -15.70 1.83 2.85
CA ILE A 194 -15.65 1.21 1.52
C ILE A 194 -15.83 2.32 0.50
N TYR A 195 -14.82 2.52 -0.36
CA TYR A 195 -14.95 3.44 -1.48
C TYR A 195 -15.05 2.64 -2.78
N CYS A 196 -16.08 2.92 -3.58
CA CYS A 196 -16.23 2.38 -4.93
C CYS A 196 -15.73 3.44 -5.91
N ALA A 197 -14.57 3.20 -6.52
CA ALA A 197 -14.03 4.06 -7.56
C ALA A 197 -14.48 3.56 -8.94
N HIS A 198 -14.87 4.48 -9.82
CA HIS A 198 -15.27 4.19 -11.21
C HIS A 198 -14.73 5.26 -12.16
N ASP A 199 -13.71 4.90 -12.93
CA ASP A 199 -13.02 5.78 -13.87
C ASP A 199 -13.70 5.80 -15.27
N GLY A 200 -14.74 4.99 -15.47
CA GLY A 200 -15.42 4.86 -16.76
C GLY A 200 -16.23 6.10 -17.16
N ALA A 201 -16.42 6.28 -18.47
CA ALA A 201 -17.14 7.42 -19.05
C ALA A 201 -18.68 7.33 -18.97
N ALA A 202 -19.24 6.15 -18.71
CA ALA A 202 -20.67 5.93 -18.51
C ALA A 202 -20.95 5.47 -17.08
N ALA A 203 -22.16 5.70 -16.57
CA ALA A 203 -22.55 5.22 -15.24
C ALA A 203 -22.46 3.68 -15.16
N LEU A 204 -22.03 3.16 -14.02
CA LEU A 204 -21.93 1.73 -13.74
C LEU A 204 -23.02 1.30 -12.76
N ASN A 205 -23.96 0.49 -13.23
CA ASN A 205 -24.91 -0.20 -12.36
C ASN A 205 -24.32 -1.53 -11.93
N ALA A 206 -24.16 -1.73 -10.62
CA ALA A 206 -23.49 -2.88 -10.06
C ALA A 206 -24.20 -3.37 -8.78
N THR A 207 -23.75 -4.51 -8.30
CA THR A 207 -24.19 -5.07 -7.01
C THR A 207 -22.99 -5.07 -6.07
N LEU A 208 -23.11 -4.33 -4.96
CA LEU A 208 -22.13 -4.36 -3.89
C LEU A 208 -22.50 -5.49 -2.92
N SER A 209 -21.54 -6.39 -2.71
CA SER A 209 -21.66 -7.54 -1.80
C SER A 209 -20.61 -7.39 -0.72
N PHE A 210 -21.02 -7.41 0.54
CA PHE A 210 -20.14 -7.25 1.69
C PHE A 210 -20.34 -8.40 2.67
N SER A 211 -19.24 -8.92 3.19
CA SER A 211 -19.22 -10.01 4.16
C SER A 211 -18.23 -9.69 5.27
N LEU A 212 -18.69 -9.78 6.51
CA LEU A 212 -17.82 -9.84 7.68
C LEU A 212 -17.52 -11.30 7.96
N VAL A 213 -16.23 -11.64 7.97
CA VAL A 213 -15.76 -12.99 8.25
C VAL A 213 -14.80 -12.97 9.43
N THR A 214 -14.86 -13.99 10.28
CA THR A 214 -13.89 -14.17 11.36
C THR A 214 -12.56 -14.65 10.80
N ALA A 215 -11.49 -14.58 11.61
CA ALA A 215 -10.19 -15.14 11.25
C ALA A 215 -10.21 -16.66 10.96
N LYS A 216 -11.27 -17.36 11.42
CA LYS A 216 -11.52 -18.78 11.11
C LYS A 216 -12.39 -18.98 9.86
N ALA A 217 -12.52 -17.94 9.03
CA ALA A 217 -13.35 -17.90 7.83
C ALA A 217 -14.85 -18.18 8.06
N GLN A 218 -15.36 -17.90 9.27
CA GLN A 218 -16.79 -18.02 9.55
C GLN A 218 -17.50 -16.74 9.16
N LEU A 219 -18.58 -16.85 8.39
CA LEU A 219 -19.42 -15.71 8.02
C LEU A 219 -20.18 -15.21 9.25
N PHE A 220 -19.93 -13.97 9.63
CA PHE A 220 -20.62 -13.29 10.71
C PHE A 220 -21.83 -12.51 10.19
N GLU A 221 -21.64 -11.76 9.11
CA GLU A 221 -22.70 -10.98 8.49
C GLU A 221 -22.48 -10.88 6.99
N HIS A 222 -23.58 -10.81 6.24
CA HIS A 222 -23.56 -10.66 4.80
C HIS A 222 -24.69 -9.76 4.35
N LYS A 223 -24.39 -8.84 3.44
CA LYS A 223 -25.40 -7.97 2.85
C LYS A 223 -25.06 -7.63 1.41
N VAL A 224 -26.12 -7.41 0.64
CA VAL A 224 -26.04 -7.15 -0.80
C VAL A 224 -26.92 -5.95 -1.12
N GLN A 225 -26.42 -5.02 -1.92
CA GLN A 225 -27.15 -3.83 -2.33
C GLN A 225 -26.86 -3.48 -3.79
N ALA A 226 -27.89 -3.08 -4.53
CA ALA A 226 -27.71 -2.46 -5.83
C ALA A 226 -27.12 -1.05 -5.66
N VAL A 227 -26.12 -0.72 -6.47
CA VAL A 227 -25.46 0.58 -6.49
C VAL A 227 -25.36 1.09 -7.92
N SER A 228 -25.45 2.42 -8.09
CA SER A 228 -25.19 3.10 -9.36
C SER A 228 -24.05 4.08 -9.14
N LEU A 229 -22.94 3.88 -9.82
CA LEU A 229 -21.76 4.74 -9.73
C LEU A 229 -21.78 5.71 -10.92
N PRO A 230 -21.79 7.03 -10.69
CA PRO A 230 -21.66 8.02 -11.76
C PRO A 230 -20.35 7.85 -12.54
N PRO A 231 -20.26 8.33 -13.80
CA PRO A 231 -19.00 8.31 -14.53
C PRO A 231 -17.92 9.10 -13.80
N GLN A 232 -16.66 8.63 -13.87
CA GLN A 232 -15.48 9.29 -13.29
C GLN A 232 -15.69 9.71 -11.82
N SER A 233 -16.15 8.78 -10.99
CA SER A 233 -16.58 9.08 -9.64
C SER A 233 -15.94 8.19 -8.59
N ILE A 234 -16.08 8.65 -7.35
CA ILE A 234 -15.82 7.83 -6.17
C ILE A 234 -16.97 7.98 -5.18
N SER A 235 -17.54 6.85 -4.78
CA SER A 235 -18.68 6.80 -3.85
C SER A 235 -18.26 6.12 -2.56
N ARG A 236 -18.53 6.76 -1.42
CA ARG A 236 -18.22 6.24 -0.09
C ARG A 236 -19.44 5.52 0.49
N PHE A 237 -19.23 4.33 1.00
CA PHE A 237 -20.19 3.56 1.78
C PHE A 237 -19.57 3.27 3.15
N SER A 238 -20.25 3.67 4.22
CA SER A 238 -19.87 3.24 5.58
C SER A 238 -20.31 1.79 5.77
N VAL A 239 -19.46 0.97 6.40
CA VAL A 239 -19.81 -0.41 6.77
C VAL A 239 -21.02 -0.40 7.69
N ASP A 240 -21.09 0.50 8.66
CA ASP A 240 -22.21 0.57 9.61
C ASP A 240 -23.53 0.92 8.91
N PHE A 241 -23.48 1.87 7.98
CA PHE A 241 -24.64 2.21 7.15
C PHE A 241 -25.06 1.03 6.28
N PHE A 242 -24.08 0.33 5.69
CA PHE A 242 -24.34 -0.84 4.88
C PHE A 242 -25.01 -1.93 5.71
N LEU A 243 -24.57 -2.18 6.95
CA LEU A 243 -25.13 -3.20 7.84
C LEU A 243 -26.38 -2.74 8.61
N ASN A 244 -26.70 -1.43 8.58
CA ASN A 244 -27.77 -0.80 9.36
C ASN A 244 -27.61 -0.96 10.88
N ARG A 245 -26.37 -1.00 11.36
CA ARG A 245 -26.00 -1.07 12.79
C ARG A 245 -24.54 -0.73 12.97
N PHE A 246 -24.15 -0.37 14.19
CA PHE A 246 -22.75 -0.16 14.53
C PHE A 246 -21.98 -1.49 14.57
N VAL A 247 -20.82 -1.52 13.91
CA VAL A 247 -19.85 -2.61 13.98
C VAL A 247 -18.45 -2.00 14.13
N ASP A 248 -17.68 -2.45 15.11
CA ASP A 248 -16.26 -2.08 15.27
C ASP A 248 -15.37 -2.74 14.19
N SER A 249 -15.62 -2.39 12.93
CA SER A 249 -15.10 -3.02 11.71
C SER A 249 -13.59 -2.83 11.52
N SER A 250 -13.02 -1.77 12.11
CA SER A 250 -11.58 -1.53 12.15
C SER A 250 -10.94 -1.97 13.48
N TYR A 251 -11.73 -2.52 14.40
CA TYR A 251 -11.32 -2.88 15.77
C TYR A 251 -10.67 -1.70 16.52
N ALA A 252 -11.17 -0.48 16.30
CA ALA A 252 -10.70 0.74 16.92
C ALA A 252 -11.18 0.86 18.37
N TYR A 253 -12.42 0.44 18.66
CA TYR A 253 -13.01 0.46 20.01
C TYR A 253 -12.64 -0.76 20.85
N ARG A 254 -12.08 -1.81 20.22
CA ARG A 254 -11.74 -3.09 20.83
C ARG A 254 -12.95 -3.89 21.29
N PHE A 255 -14.10 -3.68 20.67
CA PHE A 255 -15.30 -4.44 21.01
C PHE A 255 -15.28 -5.80 20.33
N ASP A 256 -15.65 -6.83 21.09
CA ASP A 256 -15.85 -8.15 20.53
C ASP A 256 -17.13 -8.15 19.70
N LEU A 257 -16.98 -8.28 18.38
CA LEU A 257 -18.11 -8.32 17.45
C LEU A 257 -19.07 -9.49 17.74
N THR A 258 -18.60 -10.56 18.40
CA THR A 258 -19.46 -11.70 18.79
C THR A 258 -20.33 -11.41 20.00
N LEU A 259 -20.06 -10.34 20.76
CA LEU A 259 -20.77 -9.98 21.99
C LEU A 259 -21.72 -8.79 21.82
N LEU A 260 -21.71 -8.12 20.67
CA LEU A 260 -22.65 -7.03 20.39
C LEU A 260 -24.01 -7.61 19.99
N PRO A 261 -25.11 -7.27 20.69
CA PRO A 261 -26.43 -7.78 20.34
C PRO A 261 -26.79 -7.38 18.91
N VAL A 262 -27.29 -8.33 18.14
CA VAL A 262 -27.94 -8.05 16.85
C VAL A 262 -29.23 -7.33 17.20
N ALA A 263 -29.28 -6.02 16.98
CA ALA A 263 -30.48 -5.22 17.12
C ALA A 263 -31.43 -5.46 15.94
#